data_AF-A0A533SIZ5-F1
#
_entry.id   AF-A0A533SIZ5-F1
#
_cell.length_a   1.000
_cell.length_b   1.000
_cell.length_c   1.000
_cell.angle_alpha   90.00
_cell.angle_beta   90.00
_cell.angle_gamma   90.00
#
_symmetry.space_group_name_H-M   'P 1'
#
loop_
_entity.id
_entity.type
_entity.pdbx_description
1 polymer ?
#
loop_
_entity_poly.entity_id
_entity_poly.type
_entity_poly.pdbx_seq_one_letter_code
_entity_poly.pdbx_strand_id
1 'polypeptide(L)'
;LYIGPGIELNPLMAGGTGSNSSDLELPTTLPDRYESGTHNIPGIAGLKAGVDFVRATGIATIRAREARLVDQLVSGLGSLPKVRLLVPSANRQRGGIVSFTVDGMDPGVIGFLLDREHDICVRAGLHCAPEAHRTIGTYPEGTVRVSPGWFTSDDDIATFIAAVSALVRP
;
A
#
# COMPACT_ATOMS: atom_id res chain seq x y z
N LEU A 1 -4.40 -0.50 19.34
CA LEU A 1 -5.63 0.30 19.55
C LEU A 1 -5.22 1.73 19.89
N TYR A 2 -5.83 2.76 19.30
CA TYR A 2 -5.58 4.16 19.69
C TYR A 2 -6.83 4.71 20.38
N ILE A 3 -6.70 5.10 21.64
CA ILE A 3 -7.80 5.60 22.47
C ILE A 3 -7.52 7.06 22.76
N GLY A 4 -8.54 7.91 22.59
CA GLY A 4 -8.44 9.33 22.92
C GLY A 4 -8.14 9.53 24.41
N PRO A 5 -7.42 10.60 24.80
CA PRO A 5 -7.16 10.89 26.21
C PRO A 5 -8.45 10.95 27.04
N GLY A 6 -8.45 10.31 28.21
CA GLY A 6 -9.59 10.31 29.13
C GLY A 6 -10.76 9.40 28.74
N ILE A 7 -10.64 8.63 27.66
CA ILE A 7 -11.65 7.63 27.27
C ILE A 7 -11.23 6.28 27.84
N GLU A 8 -12.13 5.64 28.58
CA GLU A 8 -12.01 4.24 28.97
C GLU A 8 -13.02 3.40 28.20
N LEU A 9 -12.55 2.34 27.54
CA LEU A 9 -13.43 1.38 26.88
C LEU A 9 -13.78 0.25 27.85
N ASN A 10 -15.07 -0.13 27.87
CA ASN A 10 -15.55 -1.33 28.53
C ASN A 10 -15.70 -2.44 27.48
N PRO A 11 -14.93 -3.53 27.55
CA PRO A 11 -15.06 -4.63 26.61
C PRO A 11 -16.46 -5.25 26.68
N LEU A 12 -17.10 -5.44 25.53
CA LEU A 12 -18.40 -6.14 25.46
C LEU A 12 -18.25 -7.63 25.78
N MET A 13 -17.15 -8.24 25.33
CA MET A 13 -16.77 -9.62 25.60
C MET A 13 -15.25 -9.67 25.80
N ALA A 14 -14.81 -10.51 26.74
CA ALA A 14 -13.42 -10.75 27.05
C ALA A 14 -13.18 -12.24 27.31
N GLY A 15 -11.99 -12.73 27.02
CA GLY A 15 -11.58 -14.10 27.29
C GLY A 15 -10.07 -14.23 27.29
N GLY A 16 -9.54 -15.00 28.24
CA GLY A 16 -8.11 -15.08 28.50
C GLY A 16 -7.58 -13.78 29.13
N THR A 17 -6.99 -13.89 30.31
CA THR A 17 -6.42 -12.76 31.07
C THR A 17 -5.10 -12.24 30.52
N GLY A 18 -4.78 -12.59 29.27
CA GLY A 18 -3.56 -12.18 28.57
C GLY A 18 -2.32 -12.66 29.31
N SER A 19 -1.67 -11.72 29.99
CA SER A 19 -0.41 -11.90 30.73
C SER A 19 -0.58 -12.49 32.13
N ASN A 20 -1.79 -12.49 32.71
CA ASN A 20 -2.03 -12.86 34.10
C ASN A 20 -3.03 -14.02 34.25
N SER A 21 -2.59 -15.23 33.89
CA SER A 21 -3.43 -16.44 33.87
C SER A 21 -3.96 -16.90 35.23
N SER A 22 -3.46 -16.33 36.34
CA SER A 22 -3.92 -16.65 37.70
C SER A 22 -5.18 -15.89 38.13
N ASP A 23 -5.48 -14.77 37.48
CA ASP A 23 -6.68 -13.99 37.78
C ASP A 23 -7.85 -14.41 36.89
N LEU A 24 -9.06 -14.24 37.40
CA LEU A 24 -10.31 -14.45 36.65
C LEU A 24 -10.75 -13.19 35.90
N GLU A 25 -10.29 -12.03 36.37
CA GLU A 25 -10.63 -10.72 35.82
C GLU A 25 -9.54 -10.25 34.85
N LEU A 26 -9.93 -9.45 33.85
CA LEU A 26 -8.96 -8.85 32.94
C LEU A 26 -8.04 -7.86 33.67
N PRO A 27 -6.75 -7.80 33.32
CA PRO A 27 -5.87 -6.73 33.78
C PRO A 27 -6.44 -5.35 33.43
N THR A 28 -6.34 -4.39 34.35
CA THR A 28 -6.74 -2.99 34.12
C THR A 28 -5.58 -2.12 33.62
N THR A 29 -4.37 -2.68 33.59
CA THR A 29 -3.15 -2.01 33.15
C THR A 29 -3.02 -2.05 31.63
N LEU A 30 -2.59 -0.94 31.03
CA LEU A 30 -2.28 -0.89 29.60
C LEU A 30 -0.91 -1.52 29.30
N PRO A 31 -0.73 -2.18 28.14
CA PRO A 31 -1.72 -2.36 27.06
C PRO A 31 -2.71 -3.52 27.31
N ASP A 32 -2.41 -4.42 28.23
CA ASP A 32 -3.10 -5.70 28.49
C ASP A 32 -4.63 -5.57 28.66
N ARG A 33 -5.10 -4.44 29.22
CA ARG A 33 -6.54 -4.10 29.34
C ARG A 33 -7.32 -4.25 28.02
N TYR A 34 -6.67 -4.03 26.88
CA TYR A 34 -7.31 -4.04 25.56
C TYR A 34 -6.76 -5.09 24.60
N GLU A 35 -5.90 -5.98 25.10
CA GLU A 35 -5.27 -7.04 24.30
C GLU A 35 -5.52 -8.40 24.98
N SER A 36 -6.80 -8.77 25.05
CA SER A 36 -7.21 -10.02 25.71
C SER A 36 -6.77 -11.26 24.93
N GLY A 37 -6.47 -12.33 25.68
CA GLY A 37 -6.09 -13.62 25.12
C GLY A 37 -4.63 -13.72 24.66
N THR A 38 -4.30 -14.83 24.01
CA THR A 38 -2.95 -15.07 23.52
C THR A 38 -2.66 -14.18 22.31
N HIS A 39 -1.65 -13.33 22.44
CA HIS A 39 -1.23 -12.46 21.35
C HIS A 39 -0.71 -13.24 20.13
N ASN A 40 -0.77 -12.61 18.95
CA ASN A 40 -0.09 -13.09 17.75
C ASN A 40 1.43 -12.87 17.87
N ILE A 41 2.09 -13.68 18.72
CA ILE A 41 3.53 -13.58 18.99
C ILE A 41 4.36 -13.65 17.70
N PRO A 42 4.10 -14.57 16.73
CA PRO A 42 4.82 -14.58 15.47
C PRO A 42 4.66 -13.27 14.67
N GLY A 43 3.44 -12.72 14.62
CA GLY A 43 3.17 -11.43 13.95
C GLY A 43 3.89 -10.26 14.62
N ILE A 44 3.91 -10.22 15.96
CA ILE A 44 4.63 -9.20 16.74
C ILE A 44 6.14 -9.31 16.52
N ALA A 45 6.70 -10.52 16.53
CA ALA A 45 8.11 -10.75 16.24
C ALA A 45 8.48 -10.31 14.81
N GLY A 46 7.62 -10.62 13.83
CA GLY A 46 7.78 -10.14 12.44
C GLY A 46 7.72 -8.62 12.32
N LEU A 47 6.78 -7.98 13.02
CA LEU A 47 6.69 -6.52 13.09
C LEU A 47 7.95 -5.91 13.69
N LYS A 48 8.46 -6.47 14.79
CA LYS A 48 9.73 -6.02 15.39
C LYS A 48 10.87 -6.08 14.39
N ALA A 49 11.03 -7.20 13.68
CA ALA A 49 12.07 -7.35 12.66
C ALA A 49 11.92 -6.29 11.55
N GLY A 50 10.70 -6.02 11.09
CA GLY A 50 10.41 -4.96 10.12
C GLY A 50 10.73 -3.55 10.63
N VAL A 51 10.39 -3.25 11.88
CA VAL A 51 10.73 -1.96 12.52
C VAL A 51 12.23 -1.81 12.66
N ASP A 52 12.94 -2.84 13.12
CA ASP A 52 14.40 -2.83 13.24
C ASP A 52 15.07 -2.61 11.88
N PHE A 53 14.56 -3.25 10.82
CA PHE A 53 14.99 -3.01 9.45
C PHE A 53 14.81 -1.55 9.01
N VAL A 54 13.63 -0.96 9.23
CA VAL A 54 13.35 0.44 8.89
C VAL A 54 14.24 1.40 9.69
N ARG A 55 14.47 1.12 10.98
CA ARG A 55 15.36 1.92 11.83
C ARG A 55 16.82 1.84 11.39
N ALA A 56 17.30 0.65 11.04
CA ALA A 56 18.66 0.44 10.55
C ALA A 56 18.89 1.08 9.18
N THR A 57 17.91 0.98 8.27
CA THR A 57 17.99 1.54 6.91
C THR A 57 17.79 3.06 6.90
N GLY A 58 16.91 3.56 7.76
CA GLY A 58 16.54 4.97 7.86
C GLY A 58 15.37 5.35 6.95
N ILE A 59 14.37 6.03 7.53
CA ILE A 59 13.16 6.50 6.82
C ILE A 59 13.51 7.44 5.66
N ALA A 60 14.51 8.32 5.83
CA ALA A 60 14.95 9.24 4.78
C ALA A 60 15.53 8.50 3.57
N THR A 61 16.33 7.46 3.82
CA THR A 61 16.90 6.59 2.78
C THR A 61 15.81 5.87 2.01
N ILE A 62 14.84 5.27 2.72
CA ILE A 62 13.69 4.58 2.12
C ILE A 62 12.90 5.54 1.24
N ARG A 63 12.55 6.71 1.78
CA ARG A 63 11.80 7.74 1.05
C ARG A 63 12.54 8.21 -0.21
N ALA A 64 13.85 8.44 -0.12
CA ALA A 64 14.63 8.89 -1.27
C ALA A 64 14.65 7.83 -2.39
N ARG A 65 14.75 6.55 -2.03
CA ARG A 65 14.66 5.43 -2.99
C ARG A 65 13.28 5.37 -3.63
N GLU A 66 12.21 5.37 -2.84
CA GLU A 66 10.84 5.31 -3.35
C GLU A 66 10.52 6.50 -4.27
N ALA A 67 10.92 7.72 -3.90
CA ALA A 67 10.72 8.91 -4.72
C ALA A 67 11.38 8.78 -6.10
N ARG A 68 12.61 8.26 -6.15
CA ARG A 68 13.34 8.03 -7.41
C ARG A 68 12.65 7.00 -8.31
N LEU A 69 12.14 5.90 -7.74
CA LEU A 69 11.39 4.88 -8.50
C LEU A 69 10.06 5.46 -9.02
N VAL A 70 9.37 6.27 -8.21
CA VAL A 70 8.16 6.99 -8.62
C VAL A 70 8.46 7.96 -9.76
N ASP A 71 9.57 8.69 -9.71
CA ASP A 71 9.95 9.62 -10.79
C ASP A 71 10.22 8.89 -12.11
N GLN A 72 10.87 7.72 -12.05
CA GLN A 72 11.04 6.85 -13.22
C GLN A 72 9.69 6.38 -13.78
N LEU A 73 8.77 5.93 -12.92
CA LEU A 73 7.42 5.53 -13.34
C LEU A 73 6.66 6.68 -13.98
N VAL A 74 6.67 7.87 -13.36
CA VAL A 74 5.97 9.05 -13.87
C VAL A 74 6.55 9.47 -15.21
N SER A 75 7.87 9.51 -15.35
CA SER A 75 8.52 9.86 -16.62
C SER A 75 8.26 8.80 -17.71
N GLY A 76 8.39 7.52 -17.37
CA GLY A 76 8.26 6.42 -18.32
C GLY A 76 6.82 6.25 -18.81
N LEU A 77 5.87 6.11 -17.89
CA LEU A 77 4.46 5.97 -18.23
C LEU A 77 3.90 7.25 -18.87
N GLY A 78 4.32 8.42 -18.40
CA GLY A 78 3.84 9.71 -18.93
C GLY A 78 4.27 9.98 -20.37
N SER A 79 5.28 9.25 -20.88
CA SER A 79 5.70 9.30 -22.27
C SER A 79 4.90 8.38 -23.20
N LEU A 80 4.09 7.48 -22.65
CA LEU A 80 3.35 6.49 -23.43
C LEU A 80 2.03 7.08 -23.97
N PRO A 81 1.67 6.79 -25.24
CA PRO A 81 0.40 7.23 -25.79
C PRO A 81 -0.76 6.58 -25.02
N LYS A 82 -1.90 7.28 -24.94
CA LYS A 82 -3.13 6.85 -24.26
C LYS A 82 -3.01 6.64 -22.74
N VAL A 83 -1.82 6.77 -22.16
CA VAL A 83 -1.65 6.67 -20.70
C VAL A 83 -1.98 8.01 -20.06
N ARG A 84 -2.95 8.01 -19.14
CA ARG A 84 -3.25 9.15 -18.28
C ARG A 84 -2.76 8.86 -16.87
N LEU A 85 -1.81 9.65 -16.39
CA LEU A 85 -1.31 9.57 -15.02
C LEU A 85 -2.20 10.35 -14.04
N LEU A 86 -2.49 9.73 -12.90
CA LEU A 86 -3.21 10.33 -11.77
C LEU A 86 -2.24 10.53 -10.62
N VAL A 87 -1.38 11.53 -10.76
CA VAL A 87 -0.36 11.89 -9.77
C VAL A 87 -0.42 13.38 -9.44
N PRO A 88 -0.08 13.79 -8.20
CA PRO A 88 0.09 15.20 -7.87
C PRO A 88 1.12 15.87 -8.80
N SER A 89 0.98 17.19 -8.98
CA SER A 89 1.97 18.02 -9.69
C SER A 89 3.37 17.86 -9.09
N ALA A 90 4.41 18.04 -9.92
CA ALA A 90 5.81 17.77 -9.55
C ALA A 90 6.31 18.56 -8.32
N ASN A 91 5.67 19.69 -7.99
CA ASN A 91 5.99 20.52 -6.83
C ASN A 91 5.30 20.07 -5.52
N ARG A 92 4.51 19.00 -5.54
CA ARG A 92 3.84 18.47 -4.33
C ARG A 92 4.47 17.15 -3.91
N GLN A 93 4.42 16.88 -2.61
CA GLN A 93 4.84 15.59 -2.09
C GLN A 93 4.00 14.46 -2.71
N ARG A 94 4.68 13.40 -3.13
CA ARG A 94 4.09 12.17 -3.66
C ARG A 94 4.41 11.02 -2.71
N GLY A 95 3.49 10.05 -2.62
CA GLY A 95 3.78 8.76 -1.96
C GLY A 95 4.50 7.81 -2.92
N GLY A 96 4.90 6.63 -2.43
CA GLY A 96 5.51 5.55 -3.20
C GLY A 96 4.57 4.81 -4.16
N ILE A 97 3.55 5.48 -4.72
CA ILE A 97 2.53 4.88 -5.59
C ILE A 97 2.24 5.75 -6.81
N VAL A 98 1.91 5.12 -7.93
CA VAL A 98 1.45 5.77 -9.16
C VAL A 98 0.17 5.09 -9.63
N SER A 99 -0.88 5.88 -9.86
CA SER A 99 -2.13 5.43 -10.49
C SER A 99 -2.21 5.93 -11.92
N PHE A 100 -2.71 5.10 -12.83
CA PHE A 100 -2.90 5.46 -14.23
C PHE A 100 -4.11 4.76 -14.84
N THR A 101 -4.59 5.32 -15.96
CA THR A 101 -5.56 4.70 -16.87
C THR A 101 -4.97 4.65 -18.28
N VAL A 102 -5.47 3.74 -19.11
CA VAL A 102 -5.17 3.70 -20.54
C VAL A 102 -6.45 3.93 -21.32
N ASP A 103 -6.46 4.90 -22.23
CA ASP A 103 -7.66 5.23 -23.01
C ASP A 103 -8.13 4.02 -23.82
N GLY A 104 -9.41 3.66 -23.64
CA GLY A 104 -10.04 2.53 -24.30
C GLY A 104 -9.76 1.17 -23.68
N MET A 105 -9.12 1.09 -22.52
CA MET A 105 -8.84 -0.17 -21.82
C MET A 105 -9.37 -0.16 -20.38
N ASP A 106 -10.06 -1.24 -20.01
CA ASP A 106 -10.49 -1.48 -18.64
C ASP A 106 -9.27 -1.75 -17.72
N PRO A 107 -9.16 -1.10 -16.54
CA PRO A 107 -8.06 -1.32 -15.62
C PRO A 107 -7.88 -2.77 -15.17
N GLY A 108 -8.98 -3.52 -15.02
CA GLY A 108 -8.96 -4.93 -14.67
C GLY A 108 -8.34 -5.79 -15.78
N VAL A 109 -8.67 -5.50 -17.04
CA VAL A 109 -8.03 -6.13 -18.20
C VAL A 109 -6.54 -5.82 -18.25
N ILE A 110 -6.13 -4.57 -18.04
CA ILE A 110 -4.70 -4.22 -18.00
C ILE A 110 -3.97 -5.00 -16.90
N GLY A 111 -4.55 -5.05 -15.69
CA GLY A 111 -3.98 -5.82 -14.58
C GLY A 111 -3.88 -7.31 -14.88
N PHE A 112 -4.89 -7.89 -15.55
CA PHE A 112 -4.87 -9.28 -15.99
C PHE A 112 -3.77 -9.55 -17.03
N LEU A 113 -3.62 -8.70 -18.04
CA LEU A 113 -2.60 -8.88 -19.09
C LEU A 113 -1.18 -8.73 -18.53
N LEU A 114 -0.96 -7.76 -17.64
CA LEU A 114 0.33 -7.61 -16.95
C LEU A 114 0.70 -8.86 -16.14
N ASP A 115 -0.25 -9.45 -15.43
CA ASP A 115 -0.04 -10.65 -14.65
C ASP A 115 0.19 -11.89 -15.55
N ARG A 116 -0.65 -12.09 -16.58
CA ARG A 116 -0.60 -13.29 -17.42
C ARG A 116 0.52 -13.31 -18.46
N GLU A 117 0.85 -12.16 -19.04
CA GLU A 117 1.82 -12.09 -20.15
C GLU A 117 3.20 -11.65 -19.70
N HIS A 118 3.30 -10.96 -18.56
CA HIS A 118 4.55 -10.36 -18.10
C HIS A 118 4.95 -10.76 -16.67
N ASP A 119 4.14 -11.55 -15.96
CA ASP A 119 4.36 -11.92 -14.55
C ASP A 119 4.47 -10.70 -13.63
N ILE A 120 3.69 -9.65 -13.91
CA ILE A 120 3.71 -8.39 -13.15
C ILE A 120 2.43 -8.23 -12.33
N CYS A 121 2.59 -8.22 -11.01
CA CYS A 121 1.49 -7.96 -10.09
C CYS A 121 1.23 -6.46 -9.90
N VAL A 122 0.04 -6.02 -10.28
CA VAL A 122 -0.49 -4.67 -9.99
C VAL A 122 -1.87 -4.78 -9.36
N ARG A 123 -2.41 -3.67 -8.85
CA ARG A 123 -3.79 -3.63 -8.36
C ARG A 123 -4.65 -2.77 -9.28
N ALA A 124 -5.78 -3.31 -9.73
CA ALA A 124 -6.78 -2.59 -10.51
C ALA A 124 -8.03 -2.28 -9.68
N GLY A 125 -8.79 -1.27 -10.10
CA GLY A 125 -10.08 -0.90 -9.54
C GLY A 125 -10.05 0.35 -8.66
N LEU A 126 -10.96 0.39 -7.68
CA LEU A 126 -11.25 1.59 -6.87
C LEU A 126 -10.36 1.75 -5.62
N HIS A 127 -9.45 0.80 -5.35
CA HIS A 127 -8.51 0.86 -4.22
C HIS A 127 -9.13 1.15 -2.84
N CYS A 128 -10.38 0.71 -2.62
CA CYS A 128 -11.17 1.01 -1.42
C CYS A 128 -11.46 2.52 -1.22
N ALA A 129 -11.43 3.32 -2.28
CA ALA A 129 -11.57 4.78 -2.25
C ALA A 129 -12.57 5.31 -3.32
N PRO A 130 -13.83 4.84 -3.35
CA PRO A 130 -14.80 5.19 -4.40
C PRO A 130 -15.02 6.70 -4.57
N GLU A 131 -15.09 7.47 -3.47
CA GLU A 131 -15.29 8.93 -3.56
C GLU A 131 -14.08 9.67 -4.15
N ALA A 132 -12.87 9.18 -3.89
CA ALA A 132 -11.67 9.72 -4.53
C ALA A 132 -11.69 9.47 -6.05
N HIS A 133 -12.12 8.27 -6.46
CA HIS A 133 -12.28 7.92 -7.87
C HIS A 133 -13.34 8.75 -8.58
N ARG A 134 -14.46 9.10 -7.91
CA ARG A 134 -15.43 10.08 -8.43
C ARG A 134 -14.81 11.45 -8.62
N THR A 135 -14.04 11.91 -7.63
CA THR A 135 -13.37 13.23 -7.67
C THR A 135 -12.38 13.35 -8.83
N ILE A 136 -11.61 12.29 -9.11
CA ILE A 136 -10.58 12.29 -10.16
C ILE A 136 -11.10 11.77 -11.53
N GLY A 137 -12.40 11.51 -11.64
CA GLY A 137 -13.07 11.10 -12.88
C GLY A 137 -12.64 9.73 -13.39
N THR A 138 -12.58 8.74 -12.50
CA THR A 138 -12.24 7.33 -12.84
C THR A 138 -13.26 6.33 -12.31
N TYR A 139 -14.37 6.79 -11.74
CA TYR A 139 -15.46 5.91 -11.36
C TYR A 139 -16.33 5.58 -12.58
N PRO A 140 -16.87 4.35 -12.74
CA PRO A 140 -16.77 3.20 -11.81
C PRO A 140 -15.55 2.29 -11.98
N GLU A 141 -14.80 2.38 -13.07
CA GLU A 141 -13.78 1.39 -13.46
C GLU A 141 -12.53 1.41 -12.56
N GLY A 142 -12.14 2.59 -12.10
CA GLY A 142 -10.99 2.83 -11.26
C GLY A 142 -9.69 3.07 -12.04
N THR A 143 -8.58 2.62 -11.48
CA THR A 143 -7.24 2.81 -12.08
C THR A 143 -6.40 1.56 -11.91
N VAL A 144 -5.34 1.42 -12.70
CA VAL A 144 -4.22 0.54 -12.35
C VAL A 144 -3.30 1.30 -11.40
N ARG A 145 -2.93 0.68 -10.28
CA ARG A 145 -2.02 1.22 -9.28
C ARG A 145 -0.78 0.34 -9.16
N VAL A 146 0.38 0.95 -9.37
CA VAL A 146 1.69 0.38 -9.10
C VAL A 146 2.29 1.04 -7.86
N SER A 147 2.92 0.24 -7.00
CA SER A 147 3.39 0.66 -5.68
C SER A 147 4.79 0.10 -5.39
N PRO A 148 5.85 0.69 -5.96
CA PRO A 148 7.21 0.27 -5.66
C PRO A 148 7.54 0.45 -4.18
N GLY A 149 8.26 -0.52 -3.62
CA GLY A 149 8.77 -0.46 -2.25
C GLY A 149 10.29 -0.47 -2.21
N TRP A 150 10.85 -0.62 -1.01
CA TRP A 150 12.29 -0.70 -0.82
C TRP A 150 12.98 -1.77 -1.66
N PHE A 151 12.34 -2.95 -1.80
CA PHE A 151 12.90 -4.10 -2.52
C PHE A 151 12.68 -4.06 -4.03
N THR A 152 11.90 -3.11 -4.54
CA THR A 152 11.73 -2.94 -5.98
C THR A 152 13.04 -2.41 -6.59
N SER A 153 13.47 -3.03 -7.68
CA SER A 153 14.67 -2.66 -8.43
C SER A 153 14.33 -1.68 -9.56
N ASP A 154 15.36 -1.01 -10.08
CA ASP A 154 15.24 -0.21 -11.30
C ASP A 154 14.82 -1.04 -12.51
N ASP A 155 15.28 -2.29 -12.57
CA ASP A 155 14.96 -3.21 -13.65
C ASP A 155 13.50 -3.64 -13.59
N ASP A 156 12.90 -3.78 -12.39
CA ASP A 156 11.47 -4.02 -12.24
C ASP A 156 10.65 -2.86 -12.80
N ILE A 157 11.08 -1.62 -12.54
CA ILE A 157 10.43 -0.41 -13.07
C ILE A 157 10.55 -0.37 -14.60
N ALA A 158 11.73 -0.63 -15.14
CA ALA A 158 11.96 -0.65 -16.58
C ALA A 158 11.13 -1.76 -17.27
N THR A 159 11.11 -2.95 -16.68
CA THR A 159 10.32 -4.10 -17.17
C THR A 159 8.84 -3.78 -17.18
N PHE A 160 8.33 -3.15 -16.11
CA PHE A 160 6.94 -2.71 -16.04
C PHE A 160 6.59 -1.65 -17.08
N ILE A 161 7.42 -0.62 -17.27
CA ILE A 161 7.19 0.41 -18.29
C ILE A 161 7.19 -0.22 -19.69
N ALA A 162 8.10 -1.14 -19.97
CA ALA A 162 8.15 -1.86 -21.24
C ALA A 162 6.90 -2.71 -21.48
N ALA A 163 6.41 -3.42 -20.45
CA ALA A 163 5.17 -4.18 -20.51
C ALA A 163 3.96 -3.29 -20.83
N VAL A 164 3.79 -2.18 -20.09
CA VAL A 164 2.71 -1.22 -20.39
C VAL A 164 2.86 -0.64 -21.79
N SER A 165 4.08 -0.33 -22.22
CA SER A 165 4.34 0.14 -23.59
C SER A 165 3.88 -0.87 -24.64
N ALA A 166 4.10 -2.17 -24.42
CA ALA A 166 3.64 -3.23 -25.33
C ALA A 166 2.11 -3.29 -25.42
N LEU A 167 1.41 -3.09 -24.30
CA LEU A 167 -0.06 -3.12 -24.25
C LEU A 167 -0.73 -1.92 -24.94
N VAL A 168 -0.07 -0.77 -24.98
CA VAL A 168 -0.64 0.49 -25.53
C VAL A 168 -0.21 0.79 -26.97
N ARG A 169 0.70 -0.02 -27.53
CA ARG A 169 1.07 0.08 -28.95
C ARG A 169 -0.13 -0.26 -29.85
N PRO A 170 -0.27 0.43 -31.00
CA PRO A 170 -1.35 0.17 -31.95
C PRO A 170 -1.27 -1.22 -32.59
#